data_AF-A0A5C8BI34-F1
#
_entry.id   AF-A0A5C8BI34-F1
#
_cell.length_a   1.000
_cell.length_b   1.000
_cell.length_c   1.000
_cell.angle_alpha   90.00
_cell.angle_beta   90.00
_cell.angle_gamma   90.00
#
_symmetry.space_group_name_H-M   'P 1'
#
loop_
_entity.id
_entity.type
_entity.pdbx_description
1 polymer ?
#
loop_
_entity_poly.entity_id
_entity_poly.type
_entity_poly.pdbx_seq_one_letter_code
_entity_poly.pdbx_strand_id
1 'polypeptide(L)' 'MSATLSLRLPEETKAQIDSLAKISHRRKSDMLIGWINEKLDLERWQIEEINKGIAEADAGIFATEEDRQALRKKWLG' A
#
# COMPACT_ATOMS: atom_id res chain seq x y z
N MET A 1 13.55 -3.23 19.89
CA MET A 1 13.49 -1.84 20.38
C MET A 1 12.13 -1.27 20.01
N SER A 2 11.50 -0.48 20.87
CA SER A 2 10.21 0.18 20.59
C SER A 2 10.33 1.69 20.78
N ALA A 3 9.55 2.45 20.01
CA ALA A 3 9.44 3.90 20.10
C ALA A 3 7.97 4.29 20.27
N THR A 4 7.70 5.40 20.96
CA THR A 4 6.35 5.92 21.15
C THR A 4 6.10 7.08 20.19
N LEU A 5 4.98 7.02 19.47
CA LEU A 5 4.50 8.09 18.60
C LEU A 5 3.19 8.64 19.18
N SER A 6 3.15 9.95 19.46
CA SER A 6 1.95 10.64 19.91
C SER A 6 1.35 11.45 18.76
N LEU A 7 0.13 11.09 18.36
CA LEU A 7 -0.59 11.72 17.24
C LEU A 7 -1.86 12.38 17.76
N ARG A 8 -2.16 13.59 17.27
CA ARG A 8 -3.48 14.19 17.46
C ARG A 8 -4.39 13.68 16.34
N LEU A 9 -5.49 13.04 16.72
CA LEU A 9 -6.51 12.56 15.81
C LEU A 9 -7.76 13.43 15.95
N PRO A 10 -8.52 13.65 14.86
CA PRO A 10 -9.90 14.11 14.97
C PRO A 10 -10.71 13.18 15.87
N GLU A 11 -11.63 13.74 16.64
CA GLU A 11 -12.44 12.98 17.60
C GLU A 11 -13.27 11.89 16.91
N GLU A 12 -13.84 12.21 15.75
CA GLU A 12 -14.60 11.26 14.92
C GLU A 12 -13.74 10.06 14.49
N THR A 13 -12.51 10.30 14.03
CA THR A 13 -11.58 9.24 13.64
C THR A 13 -11.28 8.32 14.82
N LYS A 14 -11.05 8.90 16.01
CA LYS A 14 -10.82 8.10 17.23
C LYS A 14 -12.05 7.24 17.55
N ALA A 15 -13.25 7.80 17.45
CA ALA A 15 -14.49 7.06 17.72
C ALA A 15 -14.70 5.89 16.75
N GLN A 16 -14.38 6.07 15.47
CA GLN A 16 -14.42 5.00 14.46
C GLN A 16 -13.44 3.87 14.79
N ILE A 17 -12.20 4.21 15.15
CA ILE A 17 -11.17 3.24 15.57
C ILE A 17 -11.62 2.46 16.81
N ASP A 18 -12.18 3.15 17.81
CA ASP A 18 -12.67 2.53 19.03
C ASP A 18 -13.80 1.52 18.73
N SER A 19 -14.75 1.90 17.87
CA SER A 19 -15.85 1.03 17.44
C SER A 19 -15.34 -0.21 16.69
N LEU A 20 -14.46 -0.03 15.71
CA LEU A 20 -13.88 -1.12 14.92
C LEU A 20 -13.09 -2.10 15.79
N ALA A 21 -12.27 -1.59 16.71
CA ALA A 21 -11.51 -2.42 17.64
C ALA A 21 -12.44 -3.26 18.55
N LYS A 22 -13.54 -2.65 19.03
CA LYS A 22 -14.53 -3.34 19.87
C LYS A 22 -15.23 -4.48 19.10
N ILE A 23 -15.72 -4.21 17.89
CA ILE A 23 -16.43 -5.19 17.07
C ILE A 23 -15.51 -6.32 16.60
N SER A 24 -14.26 -5.99 16.28
CA SER A 24 -13.26 -6.99 15.84
C SER A 24 -12.58 -7.74 16.98
N HIS A 25 -12.87 -7.41 18.24
CA HIS A 25 -12.19 -7.95 19.43
C HIS A 25 -10.66 -7.80 19.39
N ARG A 26 -10.16 -6.73 18.75
CA ARG A 26 -8.71 -6.45 18.62
C ARG A 26 -8.27 -5.31 19.51
N ARG A 27 -7.00 -5.34 19.93
CA ARG A 27 -6.37 -4.19 20.59
C ARG A 27 -6.14 -3.07 19.57
N LYS A 28 -6.49 -1.84 19.95
CA LYS A 28 -6.35 -0.64 19.11
C LYS A 28 -4.93 -0.42 18.63
N SER A 29 -3.95 -0.58 19.52
CA SER A 29 -2.53 -0.46 19.19
C SER A 29 -2.13 -1.40 18.07
N ASP A 30 -2.52 -2.66 18.16
CA ASP A 30 -2.11 -3.70 17.21
C ASP A 30 -2.78 -3.49 15.85
N MET A 31 -4.02 -3.03 15.86
CA MET A 31 -4.75 -2.68 14.65
C MET A 31 -4.11 -1.48 13.93
N LEU A 32 -3.80 -0.41 14.67
CA LEU A 32 -3.17 0.79 14.11
C LEU A 32 -1.75 0.52 13.62
N ILE A 33 -0.96 -0.24 14.37
CA ILE A 33 0.39 -0.66 13.93
C ILE A 33 0.28 -1.49 12.65
N GLY A 34 -0.69 -2.42 12.58
CA GLY A 34 -0.95 -3.21 11.38
C GLY A 34 -1.23 -2.34 10.15
N TRP A 35 -2.15 -1.38 10.27
CA TRP A 35 -2.49 -0.46 9.18
C TRP A 35 -1.32 0.45 8.77
N ILE A 36 -0.55 0.93 9.74
CA ILE A 36 0.65 1.75 9.46
C ILE A 36 1.67 0.92 8.68
N ASN A 37 1.94 -0.32 9.10
CA ASN A 37 2.89 -1.18 8.42
C ASN A 37 2.43 -1.50 6.99
N GLU A 38 1.16 -1.90 6.83
CA GLU A 38 0.59 -2.18 5.51
C GLU A 38 0.71 -0.96 4.57
N LYS A 39 0.42 0.24 5.08
CA LYS A 39 0.53 1.46 4.29
C LYS A 39 1.99 1.80 3.94
N LEU A 40 2.91 1.66 4.89
CA LEU A 40 4.34 1.91 4.65
C LEU A 40 4.93 0.93 3.64
N ASP A 41 4.56 -0.35 3.73
CA ASP A 41 5.02 -1.37 2.79
C ASP A 41 4.49 -1.10 1.39
N LEU A 42 3.21 -0.76 1.26
CA LEU A 42 2.60 -0.39 -0.02
C LEU A 42 3.26 0.85 -0.64
N GLU A 43 3.43 1.93 0.13
CA GLU A 43 4.05 3.18 -0.35
C GLU A 43 5.50 2.96 -0.75
N ARG A 44 6.27 2.19 0.02
CA ARG A 44 7.65 1.84 -0.31
C ARG A 44 7.71 1.10 -1.65
N TRP A 45 6.94 0.02 -1.77
CA TRP A 45 6.88 -0.77 -3.00
C TRP A 45 6.47 0.09 -4.20
N GLN A 46 5.47 0.96 -4.04
CA GLN A 46 4.99 1.83 -5.11
C GLN A 46 6.09 2.79 -5.59
N ILE A 47 6.81 3.42 -4.67
CA ILE A 47 7.90 4.33 -5.01
C ILE A 47 9.03 3.57 -5.71
N GLU A 48 9.39 2.38 -5.21
CA GLU A 48 10.43 1.53 -5.80
C GLU A 48 10.08 1.12 -7.23
N GLU A 49 8.87 0.60 -7.47
CA GLU A 49 8.44 0.16 -8.80
C GLU A 49 8.27 1.33 -9.79
N ILE A 50 7.81 2.50 -9.33
CA ILE A 50 7.75 3.70 -10.19
C ILE A 50 9.15 4.09 -10.65
N ASN A 51 10.10 4.18 -9.73
CA ASN A 51 11.48 4.56 -10.07
C ASN A 51 12.13 3.53 -10.99
N LYS A 52 11.86 2.24 -10.76
CA LYS A 52 12.33 1.16 -11.63
C LYS A 52 11.74 1.27 -13.04
N GLY A 53 10.43 1.49 -13.16
CA GLY A 53 9.77 1.65 -14.46
C GLY A 53 10.26 2.87 -15.23
N ILE A 54 10.57 3.97 -14.54
CA ILE A 54 11.22 5.15 -15.15
C ILE A 54 12.60 4.79 -15.68
N ALA A 55 13.43 4.11 -14.88
CA ALA A 55 14.78 3.70 -15.29
C ALA A 55 14.76 2.72 -16.48
N GLU A 56 13.82 1.79 -16.51
CA GLU A 56 13.60 0.88 -17.64
C GLU A 56 13.20 1.66 -18.91
N ALA A 57 12.27 2.61 -18.80
CA ALA A 57 11.85 3.45 -19.92
C ALA A 57 12.99 4.32 -20.45
N ASP A 58 13.78 4.93 -19.57
CA ASP A 58 14.97 5.72 -19.93
C ASP A 58 16.04 4.86 -20.63
N ALA A 59 16.14 3.59 -20.26
CA ALA A 59 17.00 2.61 -20.92
C ALA A 59 16.39 2.02 -22.22
N GLY A 60 15.20 2.45 -22.62
CA GLY A 60 14.49 1.94 -23.79
C GLY A 60 13.91 0.53 -23.62
N ILE A 61 13.84 0.03 -22.38
CA ILE A 61 13.30 -1.28 -22.04
C ILE A 61 11.78 -1.15 -21.93
N PHE A 62 11.09 -1.52 -23.01
CA PHE A 62 9.64 -1.58 -23.06
C PHE A 62 9.18 -3.00 -23.43
N ALA A 63 7.91 -3.29 -23.12
CA ALA A 63 7.27 -4.54 -23.53
C ALA A 63 7.32 -4.71 -25.06
N THR A 64 7.59 -5.93 -25.50
CA THR A 64 7.63 -6.30 -26.92
C THR A 64 6.23 -6.29 -27.54
N GLU A 65 6.13 -6.35 -28.87
CA GLU A 65 4.81 -6.46 -29.51
C GLU A 65 4.12 -7.78 -29.14
N GLU A 66 4.89 -8.85 -29.01
CA GLU A 66 4.44 -10.16 -28.57
C GLU A 66 3.82 -10.10 -27.15
N ASP A 67 4.49 -9.41 -26.22
CA ASP A 67 3.97 -9.19 -24.86
C ASP A 67 2.64 -8.42 -24.90
N ARG A 68 2.56 -7.38 -25.74
CA ARG A 68 1.34 -6.58 -25.90
C ARG A 68 0.18 -7.40 -26.48
N GLN A 69 0.44 -8.29 -27.43
CA GLN A 69 -0.58 -9.17 -28.01
C GLN A 69 -1.06 -10.24 -27.02
N ALA A 70 -0.14 -10.84 -26.27
CA ALA A 70 -0.47 -11.80 -25.21
C ALA A 70 -1.35 -11.16 -24.13
N LEU A 71 -1.01 -9.93 -23.70
CA LEU A 71 -1.81 -9.17 -22.73
C LEU A 71 -3.22 -8.88 -23.25
N ARG A 72 -3.34 -8.43 -24.51
CA ARG A 72 -4.65 -8.17 -25.15
C ARG A 72 -5.50 -9.43 -25.20
N LYS A 73 -4.94 -10.57 -25.64
CA LYS A 73 -5.67 -11.83 -25.70
C LYS A 73 -6.17 -12.29 -24.33
N LYS A 74 -5.41 -12.06 -23.26
CA LYS A 74 -5.78 -12.49 -21.91
C LYS A 74 -6.96 -11.73 -21.32
N TRP A 75 -7.09 -10.43 -21.62
CA TRP A 75 -8.03 -9.54 -20.92
C TRP A 75 -9.09 -8.89 -21.82
N LEU A 76 -8.90 -8.88 -23.13
CA LEU A 76 -9.77 -8.20 -24.10
C LEU A 76 -10.31 -9.12 -25.21
N GLY A 77 -9.89 -10.39 -25.24
CA GLY A 77 -10.39 -11.42 -26.16
C GLY A 77 -11.24 -12.44 -25.42
#